data_AF-A0A7S1XAG4-F1
#
_entry.id   AF-A0A7S1XAG4-F1
#
_cell.length_a   1.000
_cell.length_b   1.000
_cell.length_c   1.000
_cell.angle_alpha   90.00
_cell.angle_beta   90.00
_cell.angle_gamma   90.00
#
_symmetry.space_group_name_H-M   'P 1'
#
loop_
_entity.id
_entity.type
_entity.pdbx_description
1 polymer ?
#
loop_
_entity_poly.entity_id
_entity_poly.type
_entity_poly.pdbx_seq_one_letter_code
_entity_poly.pdbx_strand_id
1 'polypeptide(L)'
;ESIEKDLERQPKGERFVVNCASQEYFQSVKGHLNHPIYTMQFPGPSVYAKQARGAMVRYVVTSGAKTPEALKEFTGNNGEWKFDAAKSKEFDYVFNRVQPNVAGGQKKRKR
;
A
#
# COMPACT_ATOMS: atom_id res chain seq x y z
N GLU A 1 -23.31 2.67 -6.91
CA GLU A 1 -22.82 2.79 -8.30
C GLU A 1 -21.79 1.70 -8.54
N SER A 2 -21.54 1.28 -9.80
CA SER A 2 -20.55 0.24 -10.11
C SER A 2 -19.15 0.85 -10.11
N ILE A 3 -18.16 0.18 -9.49
CA ILE A 3 -16.74 0.57 -9.48
C ILE A 3 -16.23 0.81 -10.92
N GLU A 4 -16.73 0.05 -11.89
CA GLU A 4 -16.35 0.19 -13.30
C GLU A 4 -16.75 1.56 -13.87
N LYS A 5 -17.95 2.06 -13.55
CA LYS A 5 -18.40 3.37 -14.02
C LYS A 5 -17.55 4.51 -13.46
N ASP A 6 -17.08 4.36 -12.22
CA ASP A 6 -16.19 5.37 -11.62
C ASP A 6 -14.79 5.34 -12.25
N LEU A 7 -14.29 4.16 -12.60
CA LEU A 7 -13.01 4.03 -13.31
C LEU A 7 -13.08 4.57 -14.74
N GLU A 8 -14.20 4.41 -15.43
CA GLU A 8 -14.41 4.98 -16.78
C GLU A 8 -14.38 6.51 -16.80
N ARG A 9 -14.74 7.16 -15.68
CA ARG A 9 -14.66 8.63 -15.52
C ARG A 9 -13.23 9.13 -15.34
N GLN A 10 -12.27 8.27 -15.01
CA GLN A 10 -10.86 8.65 -14.82
C GLN A 10 -10.09 8.68 -16.16
N PRO A 11 -8.97 9.42 -16.25
CA PRO A 11 -8.05 9.36 -17.39
C PRO A 11 -7.55 7.93 -17.62
N LYS A 12 -7.34 7.52 -18.89
CA LYS A 12 -6.97 6.12 -19.24
C LYS A 12 -5.76 5.58 -18.45
N GLY A 13 -4.79 6.43 -18.11
CA GLY A 13 -3.59 6.04 -17.34
C GLY A 13 -3.81 5.91 -15.82
N GLU A 14 -4.97 6.34 -15.31
CA GLU A 14 -5.32 6.31 -13.88
C GLU A 14 -6.40 5.25 -13.57
N ARG A 15 -6.79 4.43 -14.56
CA ARG A 15 -7.87 3.43 -14.43
C ARG A 15 -7.35 2.13 -13.84
N PHE A 16 -7.08 2.12 -12.54
CA PHE A 16 -6.70 0.92 -11.82
C PHE A 16 -7.33 0.90 -10.42
N VAL A 17 -7.32 -0.28 -9.81
CA VAL A 17 -7.77 -0.49 -8.44
C VAL A 17 -6.58 -0.79 -7.55
N VAL A 18 -6.52 -0.13 -6.40
CA VAL A 18 -5.55 -0.46 -5.35
C VAL A 18 -6.21 -1.40 -4.36
N ASN A 19 -5.78 -2.66 -4.35
CA ASN A 19 -6.25 -3.66 -3.42
C ASN A 19 -5.45 -3.60 -2.11
N CYS A 20 -6.06 -3.00 -1.08
CA CYS A 20 -5.60 -3.04 0.30
C CYS A 20 -6.42 -4.00 1.18
N ALA A 21 -7.29 -4.83 0.61
CA ALA A 21 -8.13 -5.75 1.36
C ALA A 21 -7.33 -6.97 1.85
N SER A 22 -7.91 -7.74 2.78
CA SER A 22 -7.38 -9.09 3.03
C SER A 22 -7.68 -10.01 1.84
N GLN A 23 -6.94 -11.12 1.77
CA GLN A 23 -7.15 -12.11 0.71
C GLN A 23 -8.58 -12.68 0.73
N GLU A 24 -9.14 -12.94 1.91
CA GLU A 24 -10.52 -13.44 2.07
C GLU A 24 -11.55 -12.51 1.44
N TYR A 25 -11.47 -11.20 1.71
CA TYR A 25 -12.38 -10.22 1.09
C TYR A 25 -12.14 -10.11 -0.42
N PHE A 26 -10.88 -10.14 -0.86
CA PHE A 26 -10.56 -9.99 -2.28
C PHE A 26 -11.09 -11.14 -3.14
N GLN A 27 -11.17 -12.37 -2.60
CA GLN A 27 -11.74 -13.50 -3.35
C GLN A 27 -13.19 -13.25 -3.81
N SER A 28 -13.97 -12.47 -3.05
CA SER A 28 -15.35 -12.14 -3.41
C SER A 28 -15.48 -11.16 -4.58
N VAL A 29 -14.40 -10.45 -4.93
CA VAL A 29 -14.38 -9.41 -5.98
C VAL A 29 -13.55 -9.85 -7.19
N LYS A 30 -12.71 -10.88 -7.01
CA LYS A 30 -11.84 -11.41 -8.06
C LYS A 30 -12.67 -11.89 -9.26
N GLY A 31 -12.38 -11.34 -10.44
CA GLY A 31 -13.09 -11.66 -11.69
C GLY A 31 -14.28 -10.76 -12.03
N HIS A 32 -14.66 -9.83 -11.14
CA HIS A 32 -15.72 -8.85 -11.38
C HIS A 32 -15.22 -7.46 -11.81
N LEU A 33 -13.90 -7.30 -11.99
CA LEU A 33 -13.28 -6.03 -12.35
C LEU A 33 -12.42 -6.23 -13.61
N ASN A 34 -12.67 -5.42 -14.64
CA ASN A 34 -11.97 -5.46 -15.92
C ASN A 34 -10.71 -4.56 -15.99
N HIS A 35 -10.32 -3.97 -14.88
CA HIS A 35 -9.19 -3.03 -14.79
C HIS A 35 -8.00 -3.64 -14.03
N PRO A 36 -6.76 -3.15 -14.26
CA PRO A 36 -5.60 -3.56 -13.49
C PRO A 36 -5.82 -3.40 -11.98
N ILE A 37 -5.40 -4.39 -11.20
CA ILE A 37 -5.53 -4.40 -9.75
C ILE A 37 -4.14 -4.50 -9.14
N TYR A 38 -3.67 -3.44 -8.49
CA TYR A 38 -2.41 -3.44 -7.77
C TYR A 38 -2.66 -3.89 -6.33
N THR A 39 -2.14 -5.06 -5.96
CA THR A 39 -2.30 -5.64 -4.63
C THR A 39 -1.14 -5.24 -3.73
N MET A 40 -1.46 -4.63 -2.60
CA MET A 40 -0.49 -4.17 -1.60
C MET A 40 -0.30 -5.24 -0.53
N GLN A 41 0.90 -5.82 -0.48
CA GLN A 41 1.25 -6.90 0.44
C GLN A 41 2.16 -6.38 1.55
N PHE A 42 1.76 -6.65 2.79
CA PHE A 42 2.45 -6.26 4.01
C PHE A 42 2.78 -7.52 4.83
N PRO A 43 3.88 -8.24 4.52
CA PRO A 43 4.29 -9.42 5.27
C PRO A 43 4.60 -9.09 6.74
N GLY A 44 4.25 -10.01 7.64
CA GLY A 44 4.49 -9.87 9.08
C GLY A 44 3.22 -10.06 9.91
N PRO A 45 3.25 -9.70 11.21
CA PRO A 45 2.11 -9.87 12.09
C PRO A 45 0.86 -9.13 11.58
N SER A 46 -0.29 -9.78 11.67
CA SER A 46 -1.55 -9.31 11.10
C SER A 46 -1.98 -7.92 11.59
N VAL A 47 -1.65 -7.56 12.83
CA VAL A 47 -1.92 -6.23 13.41
C VAL A 47 -1.24 -5.14 12.58
N TYR A 48 0.04 -5.33 12.24
CA TYR A 48 0.80 -4.35 11.46
C TYR A 48 0.35 -4.33 10.00
N ALA A 49 0.06 -5.50 9.41
CA ALA A 49 -0.47 -5.56 8.05
C ALA A 49 -1.81 -4.81 7.92
N LYS A 50 -2.70 -4.94 8.91
CA LYS A 50 -3.98 -4.22 8.95
C LYS A 50 -3.78 -2.71 9.10
N GLN A 51 -2.87 -2.28 9.96
CA GLN A 51 -2.51 -0.87 10.10
C GLN A 51 -1.91 -0.29 8.81
N ALA A 52 -1.02 -1.03 8.16
CA ALA A 52 -0.38 -0.63 6.91
C ALA A 52 -1.38 -0.45 5.77
N ARG A 53 -2.37 -1.34 5.67
CA ARG A 53 -3.47 -1.21 4.69
C ARG A 53 -4.25 0.09 4.89
N GLY A 54 -4.60 0.43 6.13
CA GLY A 54 -5.26 1.70 6.44
C GLY A 54 -4.36 2.91 6.11
N ALA A 55 -3.06 2.82 6.43
CA ALA A 55 -2.09 3.86 6.12
C ALA A 55 -1.90 4.04 4.61
N MET A 56 -1.91 2.97 3.81
CA MET A 56 -1.82 3.02 2.35
C MET A 56 -3.03 3.75 1.74
N VAL A 57 -4.24 3.43 2.20
CA VAL A 57 -5.45 4.15 1.75
C VAL A 57 -5.35 5.63 2.08
N ARG A 58 -4.94 5.97 3.32
CA ARG A 58 -4.72 7.36 3.72
C ARG A 58 -3.67 8.04 2.86
N TYR A 59 -2.56 7.36 2.56
CA TYR A 59 -1.49 7.87 1.70
C TYR A 59 -2.04 8.22 0.31
N VAL A 60 -2.71 7.28 -0.37
CA VAL A 60 -3.27 7.52 -1.71
C VAL A 60 -4.20 8.73 -1.74
N VAL A 61 -5.09 8.85 -0.75
CA VAL A 61 -6.04 9.97 -0.67
C VAL A 61 -5.34 11.31 -0.37
N THR A 62 -4.31 11.31 0.47
CA THR A 62 -3.67 12.56 0.94
C THR A 62 -2.54 13.06 0.04
N SER A 63 -1.77 12.16 -0.58
CA SER A 63 -0.68 12.53 -1.49
C SER A 63 -1.16 12.71 -2.94
N GLY A 64 -2.35 12.19 -3.28
CA GLY A 64 -2.81 12.15 -4.65
C GLY A 64 -2.02 11.18 -5.52
N ALA A 65 -1.55 10.06 -4.94
CA ALA A 65 -0.84 9.01 -5.66
C ALA A 65 -1.75 8.35 -6.72
N LYS A 66 -1.69 8.89 -7.94
CA LYS A 66 -2.53 8.53 -9.09
C LYS A 66 -1.86 7.60 -10.10
N THR A 67 -0.61 7.21 -9.86
CA THR A 67 0.14 6.31 -10.73
C THR A 67 0.68 5.11 -9.94
N PRO A 68 0.86 3.94 -10.58
CA PRO A 68 1.48 2.78 -9.94
C PRO A 68 2.85 3.08 -9.34
N GLU A 69 3.64 3.93 -10.00
CA GLU A 69 4.95 4.37 -9.53
C GLU A 69 4.85 5.13 -8.21
N ALA A 70 3.89 6.06 -8.08
CA ALA A 70 3.68 6.84 -6.86
C ALA A 70 3.26 5.97 -5.66
N LEU A 71 2.63 4.81 -5.89
CA LEU A 71 2.28 3.86 -4.83
C LEU A 71 3.53 3.26 -4.15
N LYS A 72 4.64 3.15 -4.89
CA LYS A 72 5.90 2.56 -4.39
C LYS A 72 6.59 3.48 -3.36
N GLU A 73 6.25 4.77 -3.34
CA GLU A 73 6.78 5.76 -2.40
C GLU A 73 6.11 5.70 -1.01
N PHE A 74 5.13 4.82 -0.82
CA PHE A 74 4.52 4.60 0.49
C PHE A 74 5.55 4.14 1.53
N THR A 75 5.57 4.83 2.68
CA THR A 75 6.49 4.53 3.79
C THR A 75 5.79 4.26 5.12
N GLY A 76 4.46 4.18 5.16
CA GLY A 76 3.71 4.09 6.41
C GLY A 76 3.40 5.45 7.03
N ASN A 77 2.98 5.45 8.29
CA ASN A 77 2.69 6.70 9.00
C ASN A 77 3.95 7.33 9.61
N ASN A 78 4.95 6.51 9.95
CA ASN A 78 6.16 6.89 10.66
C ASN A 78 7.44 6.44 9.93
N GLY A 79 7.37 6.11 8.64
CA GLY A 79 8.51 5.59 7.88
C GLY A 79 8.83 4.11 8.15
N GLU A 80 7.88 3.34 8.70
CA GLU A 80 8.08 1.95 9.09
C GLU A 80 7.93 0.93 7.94
N TRP A 81 7.59 1.37 6.73
CA TRP A 81 7.46 0.50 5.55
C TRP A 81 8.38 0.94 4.42
N LYS A 82 8.86 -0.03 3.63
CA LYS A 82 9.66 0.22 2.44
C LYS A 82 9.30 -0.76 1.33
N PHE A 83 9.12 -0.25 0.11
CA PHE A 83 8.90 -1.07 -1.08
C PHE A 83 10.09 -2.00 -1.34
N ASP A 84 9.80 -3.28 -1.57
CA ASP A 84 10.77 -4.31 -1.90
C ASP A 84 10.65 -4.69 -3.38
N ALA A 85 11.49 -4.08 -4.22
CA ALA A 85 11.49 -4.33 -5.65
C ALA A 85 11.83 -5.79 -6.02
N ALA A 86 12.60 -6.49 -5.18
CA ALA A 86 13.02 -7.87 -5.46
C ALA A 86 11.88 -8.88 -5.21
N LYS A 87 10.98 -8.58 -4.27
CA LYS A 87 9.80 -9.43 -3.98
C LYS A 87 8.53 -8.97 -4.69
N SER A 88 8.53 -7.76 -5.22
CA SER A 88 7.40 -7.21 -5.95
C SER A 88 7.33 -7.72 -7.38
N LYS A 89 6.12 -7.80 -7.92
CA LYS A 89 5.81 -8.08 -9.32
C LYS A 89 5.03 -6.92 -9.90
N GLU A 90 4.68 -7.00 -11.18
CA GLU A 90 3.96 -5.96 -11.92
C GLU A 90 2.71 -5.45 -11.18
N PHE A 91 1.88 -6.35 -10.65
CA PHE A 91 0.63 -6.03 -9.95
C PHE A 91 0.63 -6.42 -8.47
N ASP A 92 1.74 -6.94 -7.95
CA ASP A 92 1.87 -7.34 -6.54
C ASP A 92 3.01 -6.55 -5.91
N TYR A 93 2.68 -5.55 -5.09
CA TYR A 93 3.67 -4.71 -4.44
C TYR A 93 3.89 -5.16 -3.01
N VAL A 94 5.13 -5.54 -2.70
CA VAL A 94 5.53 -6.01 -1.39
C VAL A 94 6.22 -4.86 -0.66
N PHE A 95 5.73 -4.54 0.53
CA PHE A 95 6.35 -3.58 1.43
C PHE A 95 6.84 -4.30 2.67
N ASN A 96 8.14 -4.30 2.89
CA ASN A 96 8.71 -4.86 4.11
C ASN A 96 8.70 -3.81 5.20
N ARG A 97 8.45 -4.27 6.43
CA ARG A 97 8.59 -3.41 7.60
C ARG A 97 10.06 -3.18 7.88
N VAL A 98 10.46 -1.92 7.96
CA VAL A 98 11.77 -1.51 8.47
C VAL A 98 11.60 -1.09 9.92
N GLN A 99 12.59 -1.39 10.77
CA GLN A 99 12.58 -0.79 12.10
C GLN A 99 12.62 0.73 11.89
N PRO A 100 11.70 1.51 12.49
CA PRO A 100 11.80 2.95 12.43
C PRO A 100 13.17 3.31 13.01
N ASN A 101 13.98 4.05 12.24
CA ASN A 101 15.24 4.55 12.74
C ASN A 101 14.93 5.49 13.90
N VAL A 102 15.02 4.99 15.13
CA VAL A 102 14.99 5.80 16.34
C VAL A 102 16.30 6.58 16.39
N ALA A 103 16.36 7.65 15.61
CA ALA A 103 17.34 8.72 15.78
C ALA A 103 17.04 9.43 17.11
N GLY A 104 17.45 8.79 18.21
CA GLY A 104 17.11 9.19 19.57
C GLY A 104 17.72 8.29 20.63
N GLY A 105 18.89 7.71 20.37
CA GLY A 105 19.70 7.09 21.41
C GLY A 105 20.13 8.17 22.40
N GLN A 106 19.41 8.32 23.50
CA GLN A 106 19.84 9.12 24.65
C GLN A 106 21.26 8.69 25.02
N LYS A 107 22.24 9.58 24.79
CA LYS A 107 23.58 9.43 25.36
C LYS A 107 23.42 9.25 26.87
N LYS A 108 23.68 8.05 27.38
CA LYS A 108 23.79 7.78 28.82
C LYS A 108 24.82 8.76 29.40
N ARG A 109 24.35 9.81 30.09
CA ARG A 109 25.19 10.58 30.99
C ARG A 109 25.56 9.65 32.15
N LYS A 110 26.80 9.17 32.16
CA LYS A 110 27.40 8.52 33.33
C LYS A 110 27.32 9.50 34.50
N ARG A 111 26.73 9.07 35.61
CA ARG A 111 26.96 9.64 36.93
C ARG A 111 28.15 8.94 37.55
#